data_AF-A0A1A2FTM7-F1
#
_entry.id   AF-A0A1A2FTM7-F1
#
_cell.length_a   1.000
_cell.length_b   1.000
_cell.length_c   1.000
_cell.angle_alpha   90.00
_cell.angle_beta   90.00
_cell.angle_gamma   90.00
#
_symmetry.space_group_name_H-M   'P 1'
#
loop_
_entity.id
_entity.type
_entity.pdbx_description
1 polymer ?
#
loop_
_entity_poly.entity_id
_entity_poly.type
_entity_poly.pdbx_seq_one_letter_code
_entity_poly.pdbx_strand_id
1 'polypeptide(L)'
;MPRVDAADRKLRDARILRLFLTGATITDIAKHPKIQLSRKAVDQAIRRQLTLDGPDRQVLSEEARKVYVLRTELLLSRLMPRALDSGDPQQLKAWENCRRLLEQQARFYGLLGIRGAEDDPGMPGDQAAPVLSLDAYRGRFQDDRDPRPL
;
A
#
# COMPACT_ATOMS: atom_id res chain seq x y z
N MET A 1 -25.50 -27.59 -10.25
CA MET A 1 -24.08 -27.33 -9.91
C MET A 1 -23.77 -27.97 -8.57
N PRO A 2 -22.70 -28.78 -8.45
CA PRO A 2 -22.33 -29.37 -7.17
C PRO A 2 -22.04 -28.26 -6.15
N ARG A 3 -22.66 -28.37 -4.98
CA ARG A 3 -22.43 -27.45 -3.85
C ARG A 3 -20.98 -27.64 -3.41
N VAL A 4 -20.13 -26.64 -3.67
CA VAL A 4 -18.78 -26.60 -3.09
C VAL A 4 -18.93 -26.64 -1.57
N ASP A 5 -18.24 -27.58 -0.95
CA ASP A 5 -18.26 -27.76 0.50
C ASP A 5 -17.81 -26.48 1.22
N ALA A 6 -18.38 -26.22 2.39
CA ALA A 6 -18.08 -25.04 3.18
C ALA A 6 -16.60 -25.00 3.60
N ALA A 7 -16.00 -26.17 3.83
CA ALA A 7 -14.58 -26.31 4.15
C ALA A 7 -13.68 -25.88 2.97
N ASP A 8 -13.96 -26.35 1.76
CA ASP A 8 -13.23 -25.98 0.54
C ASP A 8 -13.33 -24.48 0.23
N ARG A 9 -14.50 -23.90 0.49
CA ARG A 9 -14.70 -22.46 0.35
C ARG A 9 -13.80 -21.68 1.32
N LYS A 10 -13.70 -22.11 2.58
CA LYS A 10 -12.82 -21.45 3.57
C LYS A 10 -11.35 -21.53 3.16
N LEU A 11 -10.87 -22.70 2.74
CA LEU A 11 -9.48 -22.88 2.29
C LEU A 11 -9.16 -21.99 1.07
N ARG A 12 -10.09 -21.89 0.12
CA ARG A 12 -9.93 -21.02 -1.05
C ARG A 12 -9.92 -19.54 -0.67
N ASP A 13 -10.83 -19.10 0.20
CA ASP A 13 -10.91 -17.70 0.64
C ASP A 13 -9.65 -17.30 1.44
N ALA A 14 -9.12 -18.19 2.29
CA ALA A 14 -7.84 -17.97 2.98
C ALA A 14 -6.66 -17.85 1.99
N ARG A 15 -6.64 -18.67 0.92
CA ARG A 15 -5.64 -18.56 -0.15
C ARG A 15 -5.77 -17.26 -0.92
N ILE A 16 -6.99 -16.82 -1.22
CA ILE A 16 -7.27 -15.53 -1.87
C ILE A 16 -6.69 -14.40 -1.03
N LEU A 17 -6.96 -14.40 0.29
CA LEU A 17 -6.41 -13.41 1.20
C LEU A 17 -4.88 -13.45 1.15
N ARG A 18 -4.25 -14.61 1.34
CA ARG A 18 -2.78 -14.73 1.31
C ARG A 18 -2.16 -14.15 0.04
N LEU A 19 -2.71 -14.46 -1.15
CA LEU A 19 -2.23 -13.90 -2.41
C LEU A 19 -2.36 -12.37 -2.46
N PHE A 20 -3.50 -11.86 -1.98
CA PHE A 20 -3.73 -10.42 -1.88
C PHE A 20 -2.72 -9.73 -0.95
N LEU A 21 -2.42 -10.33 0.19
CA LEU A 21 -1.41 -9.84 1.15
C LEU A 21 0.00 -9.83 0.54
N THR A 22 0.33 -10.81 -0.31
CA THR A 22 1.61 -10.85 -1.04
C THR A 22 1.69 -9.90 -2.25
N GLY A 23 0.70 -9.02 -2.43
CA GLY A 23 0.72 -8.00 -3.48
C GLY A 23 0.16 -8.44 -4.83
N ALA A 24 -0.42 -9.64 -4.95
CA ALA A 24 -1.11 -10.03 -6.18
C ALA A 24 -2.34 -9.14 -6.42
N THR A 25 -2.56 -8.72 -7.67
CA THR A 25 -3.75 -7.92 -7.98
C THR A 25 -5.01 -8.79 -7.99
N ILE A 26 -6.18 -8.18 -7.79
CA ILE A 26 -7.48 -8.89 -7.89
C ILE A 26 -7.61 -9.60 -9.25
N THR A 27 -7.08 -9.00 -10.32
CA THR A 27 -7.08 -9.58 -11.66
C THR A 27 -6.20 -10.83 -11.73
N ASP A 28 -5.01 -10.79 -11.14
CA ASP A 28 -4.08 -11.93 -11.13
C ASP A 28 -4.64 -13.07 -10.27
N ILE A 29 -5.22 -12.74 -9.10
CA ILE A 29 -5.87 -13.70 -8.20
C ILE A 29 -7.05 -14.37 -8.89
N ALA A 30 -7.89 -13.60 -9.59
CA ALA A 30 -9.02 -14.12 -10.36
C ALA A 30 -8.58 -15.15 -11.42
N LYS A 31 -7.44 -14.91 -12.07
CA LYS A 31 -6.85 -15.78 -13.10
C LYS A 31 -6.02 -16.94 -12.51
N HIS A 32 -5.78 -16.97 -11.21
CA HIS A 32 -4.91 -17.96 -10.60
C HIS A 32 -5.48 -19.39 -10.80
N PRO A 33 -4.65 -20.39 -11.20
CA PRO A 33 -5.12 -21.74 -11.57
C PRO A 33 -5.93 -22.45 -10.48
N LYS A 34 -5.63 -22.15 -9.21
CA LYS A 34 -6.30 -22.74 -8.04
C LYS A 34 -7.49 -21.92 -7.50
N ILE A 35 -7.86 -20.80 -8.14
CA ILE A 35 -8.97 -19.93 -7.70
C ILE A 35 -10.04 -19.85 -8.78
N GLN A 36 -9.67 -19.40 -9.99
CA GLN A 36 -10.56 -19.29 -11.16
C GLN A 36 -11.94 -18.69 -10.81
N LEU A 37 -11.93 -17.52 -10.16
CA LEU A 37 -13.14 -16.79 -9.76
C LEU A 37 -13.25 -15.49 -10.53
N SER A 38 -14.46 -14.93 -10.60
CA SER A 38 -14.65 -13.57 -11.10
C SER A 38 -13.96 -12.56 -10.18
N ARG A 39 -13.53 -11.42 -10.73
CA ARG A 39 -12.93 -10.32 -9.96
C ARG A 39 -13.83 -9.87 -8.80
N LYS A 40 -15.15 -9.81 -9.03
CA LYS A 40 -16.14 -9.47 -8.00
C LYS A 40 -16.18 -10.51 -6.87
N ALA A 41 -16.10 -11.80 -7.21
CA ALA A 41 -16.09 -12.87 -6.21
C ALA A 41 -14.80 -12.88 -5.37
N VAL A 42 -13.65 -12.55 -5.99
CA VAL A 42 -12.39 -12.35 -5.27
C VAL A 42 -12.49 -11.18 -4.29
N ASP A 43 -12.99 -10.02 -4.74
CA ASP A 43 -13.20 -8.85 -3.88
C ASP A 43 -14.11 -9.18 -2.69
N GLN A 44 -15.21 -9.88 -2.94
CA GLN A 44 -16.13 -10.31 -1.88
C GLN A 44 -15.47 -11.30 -0.90
N ALA A 45 -14.66 -12.24 -1.38
CA ALA A 45 -13.94 -13.19 -0.54
C ALA A 45 -12.92 -12.48 0.38
N ILE A 46 -12.19 -11.49 -0.16
CA ILE A 46 -11.27 -10.66 0.63
C ILE A 46 -12.04 -9.91 1.70
N ARG A 47 -13.12 -9.21 1.34
CA ARG A 47 -13.95 -8.47 2.32
C ARG A 47 -14.46 -9.37 3.43
N ARG A 48 -15.01 -10.55 3.09
CA ARG A 48 -15.50 -11.53 4.08
C ARG A 48 -14.39 -11.98 5.03
N GLN A 49 -13.21 -12.31 4.51
CA GLN A 49 -12.08 -12.72 5.35
C GLN A 49 -11.63 -11.58 6.27
N LEU A 50 -11.66 -10.33 5.79
CA LEU A 50 -11.37 -9.16 6.61
C LEU A 50 -12.48 -8.78 7.61
N THR A 51 -13.70 -9.33 7.48
CA THR A 51 -14.83 -9.07 8.40
C THR A 51 -15.16 -10.22 9.34
N LEU A 52 -14.68 -11.44 9.06
CA LEU A 52 -14.93 -12.63 9.89
C LEU A 52 -14.24 -12.53 11.26
N ASP A 53 -13.26 -11.65 11.41
CA ASP A 53 -12.65 -11.30 12.68
C ASP A 53 -13.41 -10.09 13.30
N GLY A 54 -14.48 -10.39 14.05
CA GLY A 54 -15.11 -9.43 14.98
C GLY A 54 -14.29 -9.28 16.27
N PRO A 55 -14.88 -8.76 17.36
CA PRO A 55 -14.69 -7.44 17.99
C PRO A 55 -13.25 -6.93 18.24
N ASP A 56 -12.19 -7.64 17.86
CA ASP A 56 -10.78 -7.27 18.02
C ASP A 56 -10.29 -6.23 16.99
N ARG A 57 -11.14 -5.27 16.63
CA ARG A 57 -10.85 -4.20 15.66
C ARG A 57 -9.57 -3.40 16.00
N GLN A 58 -9.17 -3.35 17.27
CA GLN A 58 -7.94 -2.68 17.70
C GLN A 58 -6.69 -3.54 17.47
N VAL A 59 -6.75 -4.86 17.61
CA VAL A 59 -5.62 -5.75 17.30
C VAL A 59 -5.47 -5.91 15.78
N LEU A 60 -6.61 -5.99 15.08
CA LEU A 60 -6.68 -5.85 13.63
C LEU A 60 -6.11 -4.52 13.14
N SER A 61 -6.10 -3.43 13.92
CA SER A 61 -5.52 -2.19 13.41
C SER A 61 -4.03 -2.32 13.18
N GLU A 62 -3.29 -3.00 14.06
CA GLU A 62 -1.86 -3.19 13.91
C GLU A 62 -1.50 -4.28 12.90
N GLU A 63 -2.24 -5.40 12.87
CA GLU A 63 -2.00 -6.45 11.87
C GLU A 63 -2.46 -6.03 10.47
N ALA A 64 -3.62 -5.39 10.34
CA ALA A 64 -4.07 -4.83 9.07
C ALA A 64 -3.18 -3.67 8.62
N ARG A 65 -2.62 -2.88 9.55
CA ARG A 65 -1.59 -1.87 9.25
C ARG A 65 -0.32 -2.50 8.71
N LYS A 66 0.20 -3.55 9.35
CA LYS A 66 1.37 -4.30 8.86
C LYS A 66 1.10 -4.87 7.47
N VAL A 67 -0.07 -5.49 7.27
CA VAL A 67 -0.53 -6.00 5.98
C VAL A 67 -0.56 -4.90 4.91
N TYR A 68 -1.15 -3.75 5.24
CA TYR A 68 -1.26 -2.62 4.32
C TYR A 68 0.12 -2.09 3.91
N VAL A 69 1.02 -1.92 4.89
CA VAL A 69 2.39 -1.46 4.68
C VAL A 69 3.17 -2.44 3.81
N LEU A 70 3.22 -3.72 4.20
CA LEU A 70 3.94 -4.76 3.46
C LEU A 70 3.45 -4.87 2.01
N ARG A 71 2.13 -4.80 1.81
CA ARG A 71 1.54 -4.85 0.47
C ARG A 71 1.94 -3.63 -0.36
N THR A 72 1.90 -2.44 0.23
CA THR A 72 2.24 -1.19 -0.47
C THR A 72 3.73 -1.17 -0.84
N GLU A 73 4.61 -1.61 0.06
CA GLU A 73 6.04 -1.78 -0.20
C GLU A 73 6.33 -2.79 -1.31
N LEU A 74 5.65 -3.93 -1.33
CA LEU A 74 5.77 -4.94 -2.39
C LEU A 74 5.31 -4.40 -3.76
N LEU A 75 4.24 -3.62 -3.79
CA LEU A 75 3.77 -3.00 -5.04
C LEU A 75 4.73 -1.92 -5.52
N LEU A 76 5.24 -1.08 -4.61
CA LEU A 76 6.23 -0.07 -4.93
C LEU A 76 7.52 -0.70 -5.43
N SER A 77 8.06 -1.71 -4.76
CA SER A 77 9.31 -2.38 -5.19
C SER A 77 9.19 -3.02 -6.58
N ARG A 78 8.00 -3.47 -6.97
CA ARG A 78 7.73 -3.99 -8.32
C ARG A 78 7.55 -2.91 -9.38
N LEU A 79 6.94 -1.77 -9.03
CA LEU A 79 6.63 -0.70 -9.98
C LEU A 79 7.77 0.30 -10.16
N MET A 80 8.54 0.56 -9.09
CA MET A 80 9.58 1.60 -9.07
C MET A 80 10.65 1.38 -10.14
N PRO A 81 11.20 0.16 -10.36
CA PRO A 81 12.20 -0.05 -11.41
C PRO A 81 11.66 0.31 -12.80
N ARG A 82 10.41 -0.05 -13.09
CA ARG A 82 9.76 0.26 -14.38
C ARG A 82 9.42 1.74 -14.53
N ALA A 83 9.15 2.43 -13.43
CA ALA A 83 8.92 3.88 -13.43
C ALA A 83 10.21 4.68 -13.68
N LEU A 84 11.36 4.14 -13.27
CA LEU A 84 12.67 4.77 -13.44
C LEU A 84 13.36 4.42 -14.77
N ASP A 85 12.91 3.36 -15.46
CA ASP A 85 13.43 2.96 -16.76
C ASP A 85 12.82 3.80 -17.90
N SER A 86 13.64 4.67 -18.51
CA SER A 86 13.26 5.48 -19.67
C SER A 86 12.98 4.68 -20.94
N GLY A 87 13.38 3.40 -20.98
CA GLY A 87 13.14 2.48 -22.09
C GLY A 87 11.86 1.67 -21.97
N ASP A 88 11.18 1.63 -20.81
CA ASP A 88 9.96 0.83 -20.63
C ASP A 88 8.76 1.54 -21.31
N PRO A 89 8.06 0.91 -22.27
CA PRO A 89 6.87 1.47 -22.89
C PRO A 89 5.73 1.81 -21.90
N GLN A 90 5.79 1.26 -20.68
CA GLN A 90 4.82 1.49 -19.61
C GLN A 90 5.34 2.44 -18.52
N GLN A 91 6.48 3.10 -18.72
CA GLN A 91 7.13 3.97 -17.72
C GLN A 91 6.17 4.97 -17.09
N LEU A 92 5.47 5.78 -17.90
CA LEU A 92 4.54 6.81 -17.42
C LEU A 92 3.40 6.21 -16.58
N LYS A 93 2.91 5.04 -16.97
CA LYS A 93 1.86 4.33 -16.23
C LYS A 93 2.39 3.79 -14.91
N ALA A 94 3.61 3.26 -14.90
CA ALA A 94 4.27 2.80 -13.68
C ALA A 94 4.52 3.98 -12.71
N TRP A 95 4.94 5.13 -13.22
CA TRP A 95 5.14 6.36 -12.45
C TRP A 95 3.86 6.83 -11.77
N GLU A 96 2.75 6.95 -12.51
CA GLU A 96 1.45 7.36 -11.95
C GLU A 96 0.93 6.34 -10.91
N ASN A 97 1.19 5.05 -11.11
CA ASN A 97 0.85 4.03 -10.12
C ASN A 97 1.69 4.15 -8.84
N CYS A 98 2.99 4.45 -8.95
CA CYS A 98 3.84 4.74 -7.78
C CYS A 98 3.34 5.96 -7.02
N ARG A 99 3.02 7.06 -7.74
CA ARG A 99 2.46 8.28 -7.15
C ARG A 99 1.18 8.00 -6.36
N ARG A 100 0.26 7.21 -6.92
CA ARG A 100 -0.99 6.83 -6.24
C ARG A 100 -0.76 5.98 -5.00
N LEU A 101 0.18 5.04 -5.03
CA LEU A 101 0.51 4.21 -3.87
C LEU A 101 1.11 5.05 -2.74
N LEU A 102 2.03 5.96 -3.07
CA LEU A 102 2.60 6.91 -2.10
C LEU A 102 1.53 7.84 -1.52
N GLU A 103 0.59 8.32 -2.34
CA GLU A 103 -0.54 9.14 -1.89
C GLU A 103 -1.45 8.36 -0.93
N GLN A 104 -1.75 7.09 -1.24
CA GLN A 104 -2.52 6.23 -0.34
C GLN A 104 -1.78 6.01 0.99
N GLN A 105 -0.46 5.77 0.93
CA GLN A 105 0.38 5.57 2.12
C GLN A 105 0.43 6.84 2.98
N ALA A 106 0.57 8.01 2.35
CA ALA A 106 0.55 9.29 3.05
C ALA A 106 -0.80 9.57 3.72
N ARG A 107 -1.93 9.23 3.07
CA ARG A 107 -3.27 9.29 3.71
C ARG A 107 -3.40 8.30 4.88
N PHE A 108 -2.88 7.08 4.71
CA PHE A 108 -2.89 6.06 5.74
C PHE A 108 -2.12 6.49 7.01
N TYR A 109 -1.01 7.21 6.86
CA TYR A 109 -0.25 7.79 7.96
C TYR A 109 -0.76 9.17 8.43
N GLY A 110 -1.84 9.70 7.84
CA GLY A 110 -2.38 11.02 8.18
C GLY A 110 -1.51 12.20 7.74
N LEU A 111 -0.52 11.99 6.87
CA LEU A 111 0.38 13.03 6.34
C LEU A 111 -0.32 13.92 5.30
N LEU A 112 -1.33 13.37 4.61
CA LEU A 112 -2.22 14.12 3.76
C LEU A 112 -3.55 14.23 4.51
N GLY A 113 -3.83 15.42 5.04
CA GLY A 113 -5.08 15.74 5.71
C GLY A 113 -6.26 15.20 4.89
N ILE A 114 -7.21 14.55 5.58
CA ILE A 114 -8.42 14.02 4.96
C ILE A 114 -9.06 15.18 4.21
N ARG A 115 -9.06 15.14 2.87
CA ARG A 115 -9.88 16.05 2.05
C ARG A 115 -11.33 15.80 2.46
N GLY A 116 -11.83 16.62 3.38
CA GLY A 116 -13.08 16.41 4.11
C GLY A 116 -13.11 16.95 5.55
N ALA A 117 -11.98 17.42 6.11
CA ALA A 117 -12.00 18.28 7.29
C ALA A 117 -11.95 19.74 6.84
N GLU A 118 -13.10 20.29 6.43
CA GLU A 118 -13.34 21.71 6.59
C GLU A 118 -13.61 21.95 8.10
N ASP A 119 -13.05 23.04 8.62
CA ASP A 119 -13.18 23.57 9.98
C ASP A 119 -12.45 22.83 11.11
N ASP A 120 -11.13 23.03 11.19
CA ASP A 120 -10.43 23.11 12.48
C ASP A 120 -9.98 24.56 12.71
N PRO A 121 -10.66 25.35 13.56
CA PRO A 121 -10.23 26.68 13.93
C PRO A 121 -9.13 26.55 14.99
N GLY A 122 -7.94 26.12 14.56
CA GLY A 122 -6.92 25.70 15.52
C GLY A 122 -5.52 25.48 14.98
N MET A 123 -5.14 26.05 13.83
CA MET A 123 -3.72 26.11 13.45
C MET A 123 -3.03 27.22 14.26
N PRO A 124 -2.05 26.91 15.15
CA PRO A 124 -1.10 27.93 15.58
C PRO A 124 -0.34 28.39 14.33
N GLY A 125 -0.41 29.69 14.06
CA GLY A 125 -0.13 30.29 12.78
C GLY A 125 1.20 29.92 12.14
N ASP A 126 1.17 29.83 10.82
CA ASP A 126 2.16 30.34 9.88
C ASP A 126 3.64 30.31 10.29
N GLN A 127 4.08 29.21 10.90
CA GLN A 127 5.49 28.83 10.92
C GLN A 127 5.68 27.77 9.86
N ALA A 128 5.65 28.21 8.60
CA ALA A 128 6.25 27.45 7.52
C ALA A 128 7.68 27.10 7.97
N ALA A 129 7.93 25.82 8.22
CA ALA A 129 9.27 25.33 8.49
C ALA A 129 10.19 25.92 7.40
N PRO A 130 11.32 26.54 7.75
CA PRO A 130 12.14 27.24 6.76
C PRO A 130 12.49 26.26 5.66
N VAL A 131 12.00 26.55 4.44
CA VAL A 131 12.33 25.77 3.25
C VAL A 131 13.82 25.97 3.03
N LEU A 132 14.61 25.00 3.47
CA LEU A 132 16.05 25.00 3.25
C LEU A 132 16.28 25.08 1.74
N SER A 133 17.20 25.94 1.30
CA SER A 133 17.67 25.90 -0.07
C SER A 133 18.21 24.51 -0.38
N LEU A 134 18.12 24.09 -1.64
CA LEU A 134 18.56 22.77 -2.07
C LEU A 134 20.04 22.51 -1.73
N ASP A 135 20.85 23.57 -1.71
CA ASP A 135 22.25 23.55 -1.29
C ASP A 135 22.40 23.40 0.22
N ALA A 136 21.57 24.06 1.04
CA ALA A 136 21.56 23.89 2.49
C ALA A 136 21.11 22.48 2.93
N TYR A 137 20.21 21.87 2.16
CA TYR A 137 19.81 20.47 2.36
C TYR A 137 20.95 19.51 2.04
N ARG A 138 21.67 19.72 0.92
CA ARG A 138 22.81 18.89 0.51
C ARG A 138 23.99 18.99 1.49
N GLY A 139 24.28 20.19 2.00
CA GLY A 139 25.36 20.41 2.97
C GLY A 139 25.14 19.68 4.30
N ARG A 140 23.90 19.51 4.76
CA ARG A 140 23.59 18.80 6.01
C ARG A 140 23.93 17.31 6.01
N PHE A 141 24.01 16.69 4.83
CA PHE A 141 24.23 15.24 4.68
C PHE A 141 25.54 14.91 3.96
N GLN A 142 26.38 15.91 3.65
CA GLN A 142 27.70 15.70 3.07
C GLN A 142 28.71 15.18 4.10
N ASP A 143 28.57 15.52 5.39
CA ASP A 143 29.49 15.10 6.46
C ASP A 143 29.34 13.62 6.87
N ASP A 144 28.19 12.98 6.60
CA ASP A 144 27.95 11.57 6.99
C ASP A 144 28.60 10.54 6.06
N ARG A 145 29.30 10.98 5.00
CA ARG A 145 29.99 10.10 4.04
C ARG A 145 31.50 10.03 4.22
N ASP A 146 32.07 10.63 5.26
CA ASP A 146 33.49 10.47 5.57
C ASP A 146 33.69 9.38 6.64
N PRO A 147 34.16 8.16 6.27
CA PRO A 147 34.62 7.20 7.24
C PRO A 147 35.92 7.74 7.87
N ARG A 148 35.82 8.02 9.18
CA ARG A 148 36.83 8.42 10.17
C ARG A 148 38.32 7.96 9.97
N PRO A 149 39.26 8.60 10.71
CA PRO A 149 40.55 9.09 10.22
C PRO A 149 41.76 8.17 10.45
N LEU A 150 42.86 8.58 9.79
CA LEU A 150 44.26 8.13 9.78
C LEU A 150 44.59 6.90 8.93
#